data_AF-A0A164WWP2-F1
#
_entry.id   AF-A0A164WWP2-F1
#
_cell.length_a   1.000
_cell.length_b   1.000
_cell.length_c   1.000
_cell.angle_alpha   90.00
_cell.angle_beta   90.00
_cell.angle_gamma   90.00
#
_symmetry.space_group_name_H-M   'P 1'
#
loop_
_entity.id
_entity.type
_entity.pdbx_description
1 polymer ?
#
loop_
_entity_poly.entity_id
_entity_poly.type
_entity_poly.pdbx_seq_one_letter_code
_entity_poly.pdbx_strand_id
1 'polypeptide(L)'
;MAAGISAASSSTSFSLGRNPFLGPNPIWLFAPSVRKLNPSLRFKQKSLTTVCFVVEPRNDSSGKPENNADRDEVSREEIEAGSCSVRVEERRARKKSERFTYLVAAVMSSLGITSMAVLAVYYRFSWQMEGGEIPYSEMIGTFALSVGAAVGMEFWARWAHEALWHASLWHMHESHHKPREGAFELNDVFAIMNAVPAIALLAYGFFHKGYFPGLCFGAGLGITVFGIAYMFVHDGLVHKRFPVGPIADVPYFRKVAAAHQLHHMEKFKGVPYGLFLGPKEVEDVGGHEALELEINRRIKSSASRASRS
;
A
#
# COMPACT_ATOMS: atom_id res chain seq x y z
N MET A 1 18.33 63.15 -5.60
CA MET A 1 18.00 63.59 -4.23
C MET A 1 18.13 62.39 -3.31
N ALA A 2 18.94 62.52 -2.26
CA ALA A 2 19.25 61.46 -1.31
C ALA A 2 18.30 61.48 -0.10
N ALA A 3 17.91 60.31 0.38
CA ALA A 3 17.38 60.01 1.72
C ALA A 3 17.49 58.47 1.87
N GLY A 4 17.92 57.83 2.94
CA GLY A 4 18.09 58.20 4.34
C GLY A 4 17.71 56.94 5.15
N ILE A 5 18.65 56.41 5.93
CA ILE A 5 18.65 55.08 6.58
C ILE A 5 17.81 55.10 7.88
N SER A 6 17.17 53.99 8.28
CA SER A 6 17.19 53.55 9.70
C SER A 6 16.70 52.11 9.89
N ALA A 7 17.35 51.40 10.83
CA ALA A 7 17.02 50.06 11.32
C ALA A 7 16.93 50.12 12.86
N ALA A 8 16.07 49.30 13.47
CA ALA A 8 15.96 49.15 14.91
C ALA A 8 15.92 47.66 15.31
N SER A 9 16.72 47.32 16.32
CA SER A 9 16.86 46.01 16.94
C SER A 9 16.39 46.12 18.39
N SER A 10 15.68 45.11 18.90
CA SER A 10 15.37 44.97 20.33
C SER A 10 15.87 43.62 20.86
N SER A 11 16.61 43.69 21.96
CA SER A 11 17.07 42.57 22.77
C SER A 11 16.34 42.60 24.12
N THR A 12 16.02 41.43 24.66
CA THR A 12 15.58 41.29 26.06
C THR A 12 16.37 40.18 26.71
N SER A 13 16.93 40.51 27.87
CA SER A 13 17.79 39.71 28.74
C SER A 13 16.96 39.05 29.86
N PHE A 14 17.42 37.90 30.34
CA PHE A 14 16.97 37.34 31.63
C PHE A 14 18.18 36.87 32.44
N SER A 15 18.15 37.19 33.73
CA SER A 15 19.23 37.04 34.70
C SER A 15 19.28 35.66 35.36
N LEU A 16 20.48 35.28 35.78
CA LEU A 16 20.84 34.02 36.44
C LEU A 16 20.98 34.26 37.96
N GLY A 17 20.24 33.52 38.79
CA GLY A 17 20.41 33.46 40.25
C GLY A 17 20.97 32.10 40.67
N ARG A 18 21.97 32.08 41.55
CA ARG A 18 22.88 30.96 41.85
C ARG A 18 22.80 30.53 43.34
N ASN A 19 22.43 29.25 43.58
CA ASN A 19 22.85 28.23 44.60
C ASN A 19 22.83 28.62 46.12
N PRO A 20 23.05 27.74 47.15
CA PRO A 20 23.61 26.36 47.12
C PRO A 20 23.21 25.31 48.22
N PHE A 21 23.80 24.10 48.09
CA PHE A 21 24.32 23.14 49.11
C PHE A 21 23.42 22.19 49.95
N LEU A 22 23.49 20.86 49.71
CA LEU A 22 24.17 19.81 50.53
C LEU A 22 23.87 18.38 49.99
N GLY A 23 24.92 17.52 49.87
CA GLY A 23 24.92 16.17 49.23
C GLY A 23 24.52 14.99 50.15
N PRO A 24 24.94 13.70 49.91
CA PRO A 24 25.98 13.19 49.00
C PRO A 24 25.57 12.06 47.99
N ASN A 25 26.50 11.86 47.06
CA ASN A 25 26.66 11.02 45.85
C ASN A 25 27.02 9.52 46.12
N PRO A 26 27.38 8.63 45.13
CA PRO A 26 27.19 8.61 43.65
C PRO A 26 26.93 7.19 43.01
N ILE A 27 26.90 7.19 41.67
CA ILE A 27 27.38 6.20 40.66
C ILE A 27 26.30 5.46 39.85
N TRP A 28 26.41 5.77 38.56
CA TRP A 28 25.60 5.46 37.39
C TRP A 28 26.08 4.19 36.65
N LEU A 29 25.26 3.79 35.67
CA LEU A 29 25.57 3.52 34.24
C LEU A 29 24.92 2.18 33.78
N PHE A 30 24.18 2.04 32.68
CA PHE A 30 24.11 2.77 31.40
C PHE A 30 22.69 2.76 30.81
N ALA A 31 22.26 3.87 30.21
CA ALA A 31 21.14 3.97 29.27
C ALA A 31 21.65 4.54 27.93
N PRO A 32 21.17 4.08 26.76
CA PRO A 32 21.71 4.51 25.49
C PRO A 32 21.21 5.90 25.08
N SER A 33 22.15 6.66 24.53
CA SER A 33 22.03 8.04 24.08
C SER A 33 21.20 8.16 22.79
N VAL A 34 20.11 8.93 22.82
CA VAL A 34 19.42 9.40 21.62
C VAL A 34 19.98 10.78 21.25
N ARG A 35 20.90 10.82 20.27
CA ARG A 35 21.30 12.06 19.61
C ARG A 35 20.13 12.58 18.77
N LYS A 36 19.55 13.71 19.17
CA LYS A 36 18.71 14.54 18.29
C LYS A 36 19.59 15.14 17.19
N LEU A 37 19.41 14.68 15.96
CA LEU A 37 19.99 15.29 14.77
C LEU A 37 18.99 16.32 14.23
N ASN A 38 19.36 17.60 14.22
CA ASN A 38 18.64 18.66 13.51
C ASN A 38 19.06 18.64 12.02
N PRO A 39 18.13 18.54 11.06
CA PRO A 39 18.43 18.84 9.67
C PRO A 39 17.97 20.27 9.33
N SER A 40 18.88 21.24 9.47
CA SER A 40 18.74 22.57 8.90
C SER A 40 19.09 22.53 7.41
N LEU A 41 18.22 21.96 6.57
CA LEU A 41 18.35 21.99 5.11
C LEU A 41 17.51 23.13 4.53
N ARG A 42 18.17 24.26 4.25
CA ARG A 42 17.62 25.36 3.44
C ARG A 42 17.39 24.85 2.02
N PHE A 43 16.14 24.59 1.66
CA PHE A 43 15.73 24.50 0.26
C PHE A 43 15.68 25.93 -0.32
N LYS A 44 16.63 26.26 -1.20
CA LYS A 44 16.48 27.42 -2.10
C LYS A 44 15.34 27.10 -3.06
N GLN A 45 14.19 27.75 -2.86
CA GLN A 45 13.10 27.78 -3.83
C GLN A 45 13.63 28.44 -5.11
N LYS A 46 13.86 27.64 -6.17
CA LYS A 46 14.13 28.19 -7.50
C LYS A 46 12.81 28.78 -8.00
N SER A 47 12.69 30.10 -7.94
CA SER A 47 11.67 30.82 -8.70
C SER A 47 11.96 30.62 -10.19
N LEU A 48 11.10 29.87 -10.88
CA LEU A 48 11.10 29.81 -12.34
C LEU A 48 10.25 30.98 -12.82
N THR A 49 10.91 32.04 -13.28
CA THR A 49 10.29 33.14 -14.02
C THR A 49 9.81 32.60 -15.37
N THR A 50 8.50 32.38 -15.49
CA THR A 50 7.85 32.17 -16.79
C THR A 50 7.85 33.50 -17.54
N VAL A 51 8.64 33.61 -18.60
CA VAL A 51 8.62 34.76 -19.52
C VAL A 51 7.52 34.51 -20.55
N CYS A 52 6.39 35.23 -20.44
CA CYS A 52 5.39 35.30 -21.49
C CYS A 52 5.84 36.34 -22.54
N PHE A 53 6.13 35.90 -23.76
CA PHE A 53 6.21 36.81 -24.90
C PHE A 53 4.80 37.13 -25.37
N VAL A 54 4.35 38.37 -25.13
CA VAL A 54 3.20 38.97 -25.82
C VAL A 54 3.77 39.62 -27.07
N VAL A 55 3.50 39.03 -28.23
CA VAL A 55 3.73 39.69 -29.53
C VAL A 55 2.49 40.50 -29.84
N GLU A 56 2.62 41.82 -29.77
CA GLU A 56 1.57 42.76 -30.17
C GLU A 56 1.75 43.04 -31.67
N PRO A 57 0.73 42.82 -32.53
CA PRO A 57 0.87 43.09 -33.95
C PRO A 57 0.86 44.60 -34.19
N ARG A 58 1.89 45.09 -34.90
CA ARG A 58 1.95 46.47 -35.40
C ARG A 58 0.85 46.68 -36.44
N ASN A 59 0.04 47.70 -36.18
CA ASN A 59 -0.98 48.22 -37.08
C ASN A 59 -0.29 49.08 -38.14
N ASP A 60 -0.15 48.59 -39.36
CA ASP A 60 0.11 49.42 -40.54
C ASP A 60 -1.03 49.21 -41.55
N SER A 61 -1.61 50.33 -41.93
CA SER A 61 -2.86 50.46 -42.68
C SER A 61 -2.69 50.30 -44.20
N SER A 62 -3.78 49.81 -44.81
CA SER A 62 -4.25 50.01 -46.21
C SER A 62 -3.91 48.94 -47.27
N GLY A 63 -4.96 48.26 -47.74
CA GLY A 63 -4.99 47.39 -48.93
C GLY A 63 -6.25 46.50 -48.94
N LYS A 64 -7.03 46.53 -50.03
CA LYS A 64 -8.37 45.94 -50.23
C LYS A 64 -8.45 44.40 -50.07
N PRO A 65 -9.66 43.84 -49.89
CA PRO A 65 -9.88 42.44 -49.55
C PRO A 65 -9.86 41.55 -50.79
N GLU A 66 -9.17 40.41 -50.72
CA GLU A 66 -9.45 39.26 -51.56
C GLU A 66 -9.75 38.05 -50.67
N ASN A 67 -10.89 37.42 -50.96
CA ASN A 67 -11.45 36.24 -50.32
C ASN A 67 -10.42 35.11 -50.20
N ASN A 68 -10.11 34.70 -48.97
CA ASN A 68 -9.61 33.35 -48.63
C ASN A 68 -9.80 33.05 -47.12
N ALA A 69 -10.92 33.46 -46.51
CA ALA A 69 -11.15 33.25 -45.07
C ALA A 69 -11.70 31.83 -44.73
N ASP A 70 -12.41 31.17 -45.66
CA ASP A 70 -13.03 29.86 -45.39
C ASP A 70 -12.05 28.67 -45.43
N ARG A 71 -10.83 28.84 -45.99
CA ARG A 71 -9.84 27.75 -46.09
C ARG A 71 -8.85 27.71 -44.91
N ASP A 72 -8.73 28.83 -44.21
CA ASP A 72 -7.79 29.01 -43.09
C ASP A 72 -8.40 28.69 -41.73
N GLU A 73 -9.73 28.75 -41.58
CA GLU A 73 -10.43 28.29 -40.37
C GLU A 73 -10.56 26.76 -40.33
N VAL A 74 -10.93 26.13 -41.44
CA VAL A 74 -11.01 24.65 -41.55
C VAL A 74 -9.63 24.02 -41.31
N SER A 75 -8.56 24.62 -41.82
CA SER A 75 -7.20 24.11 -41.62
C SER A 75 -6.68 24.37 -40.19
N ARG A 76 -7.08 25.43 -39.50
CA ARG A 76 -6.73 25.64 -38.08
C ARG A 76 -7.43 24.68 -37.14
N GLU A 77 -8.71 24.38 -37.36
CA GLU A 77 -9.44 23.36 -36.60
C GLU A 77 -8.88 21.95 -36.84
N GLU A 78 -8.52 21.61 -38.09
CA GLU A 78 -7.86 20.35 -38.42
C GLU A 78 -6.44 20.24 -37.83
N ILE A 79 -5.68 21.34 -37.79
CA ILE A 79 -4.34 21.38 -37.17
C ILE A 79 -4.43 21.29 -35.63
N GLU A 80 -5.40 21.94 -34.99
CA GLU A 80 -5.62 21.80 -33.54
C GLU A 80 -6.18 20.42 -33.17
N ALA A 81 -7.08 19.85 -33.97
CA ALA A 81 -7.56 18.48 -33.80
C ALA A 81 -6.45 17.44 -34.04
N GLY A 82 -5.58 17.68 -35.03
CA GLY A 82 -4.36 16.90 -35.29
C GLY A 82 -3.34 16.99 -34.15
N SER A 83 -3.11 18.19 -33.62
CA SER A 83 -2.22 18.41 -32.46
C SER A 83 -2.77 17.77 -31.17
N CYS A 84 -4.09 17.87 -30.95
CA CYS A 84 -4.77 17.24 -29.81
C CYS A 84 -4.72 15.70 -29.92
N SER A 85 -4.94 15.14 -31.11
CA SER A 85 -4.87 13.69 -31.34
C SER A 85 -3.45 13.15 -31.17
N VAL A 86 -2.42 13.80 -31.71
CA VAL A 86 -1.00 13.44 -31.51
C VAL A 86 -0.63 13.47 -30.01
N ARG A 87 -1.05 14.51 -29.28
CA ARG A 87 -0.80 14.62 -27.84
C ARG A 87 -1.53 13.53 -27.03
N VAL A 88 -2.71 13.12 -27.48
CA VAL A 88 -3.47 12.01 -26.87
C VAL A 88 -2.78 10.67 -27.14
N GLU A 89 -2.26 10.45 -28.34
CA GLU A 89 -1.50 9.25 -28.69
C GLU A 89 -0.18 9.13 -27.93
N GLU A 90 0.58 10.23 -27.81
CA GLU A 90 1.81 10.26 -27.02
C GLU A 90 1.54 9.95 -25.54
N ARG A 91 0.46 10.51 -24.97
CA ARG A 91 0.01 10.19 -23.61
C ARG A 91 -0.40 8.72 -23.47
N ARG A 92 -1.06 8.15 -24.47
CA ARG A 92 -1.45 6.72 -24.48
C ARG A 92 -0.23 5.82 -24.56
N ALA A 93 0.75 6.16 -25.40
CA ALA A 93 2.02 5.46 -25.53
C ALA A 93 2.82 5.51 -24.22
N ARG A 94 2.91 6.68 -23.56
CA ARG A 94 3.55 6.84 -22.25
C ARG A 94 2.89 5.99 -21.16
N LYS A 95 1.55 5.99 -21.08
CA LYS A 95 0.82 5.12 -20.13
C LYS A 95 1.05 3.63 -20.41
N LYS A 96 1.18 3.25 -21.69
CA LYS A 96 1.48 1.87 -22.09
C LYS A 96 2.89 1.47 -21.68
N SER A 97 3.89 2.34 -21.88
CA SER A 97 5.26 2.07 -21.45
C SER A 97 5.39 2.03 -19.93
N GLU A 98 4.74 2.94 -19.19
CA GLU A 98 4.67 2.89 -17.73
C GLU A 98 4.07 1.57 -17.22
N ARG A 99 2.92 1.15 -17.76
CA ARG A 99 2.29 -0.14 -17.42
C ARG A 99 3.18 -1.33 -17.74
N PHE A 100 3.90 -1.29 -18.87
CA PHE A 100 4.84 -2.33 -19.25
C PHE A 100 6.01 -2.39 -18.25
N THR A 101 6.58 -1.25 -17.87
CA THR A 101 7.63 -1.18 -16.84
C THR A 101 7.14 -1.74 -15.50
N TYR A 102 5.92 -1.39 -15.06
CA TYR A 102 5.32 -1.96 -13.86
C TYR A 102 5.10 -3.47 -13.97
N LEU A 103 4.67 -3.96 -15.12
CA LEU A 103 4.49 -5.39 -15.37
C LEU A 103 5.83 -6.13 -15.28
N VAL A 104 6.86 -5.62 -15.96
CA VAL A 104 8.21 -6.20 -15.92
C VAL A 104 8.74 -6.20 -14.48
N ALA A 105 8.61 -5.08 -13.76
CA ALA A 105 9.02 -4.99 -12.37
C ALA A 105 8.27 -6.00 -11.49
N ALA A 106 6.94 -6.12 -11.63
CA ALA A 106 6.14 -7.08 -10.89
C ALA A 106 6.52 -8.54 -11.18
N VAL A 107 6.77 -8.88 -12.45
CA VAL A 107 7.22 -10.22 -12.86
C VAL A 107 8.60 -10.53 -12.26
N MET A 108 9.56 -9.62 -12.40
CA MET A 108 10.90 -9.78 -11.85
C MET A 108 10.90 -9.90 -10.33
N SER A 109 10.12 -9.06 -9.63
CA SER A 109 9.96 -9.15 -8.17
C SER A 109 9.30 -10.47 -7.75
N SER A 110 8.27 -10.92 -8.46
CA SER A 110 7.59 -12.18 -8.16
C SER A 110 8.53 -13.37 -8.36
N LEU A 111 9.30 -13.39 -9.45
CA LEU A 111 10.33 -14.41 -9.70
C LEU A 111 11.43 -14.38 -8.63
N GLY A 112 11.89 -13.18 -8.24
CA GLY A 112 12.90 -13.02 -7.19
C GLY A 112 12.43 -13.55 -5.83
N ILE A 113 11.23 -13.16 -5.39
CA ILE A 113 10.67 -13.59 -4.10
C ILE A 113 10.40 -15.10 -4.11
N THR A 114 9.82 -15.64 -5.18
CA THR A 114 9.53 -17.07 -5.30
C THR A 114 10.82 -17.89 -5.34
N SER A 115 11.82 -17.47 -6.13
CA SER A 115 13.13 -18.12 -6.17
C SER A 115 13.82 -18.10 -4.80
N MET A 116 13.77 -16.98 -4.09
CA MET A 116 14.34 -16.84 -2.75
C MET A 116 13.64 -17.76 -1.74
N ALA A 117 12.31 -17.86 -1.80
CA ALA A 117 11.54 -18.76 -0.94
C ALA A 117 11.88 -20.23 -1.20
N VAL A 118 11.94 -20.65 -2.48
CA VAL A 118 12.34 -22.01 -2.86
C VAL A 118 13.75 -22.31 -2.40
N LEU A 119 14.69 -21.39 -2.61
CA LEU A 119 16.09 -21.55 -2.18
C LEU A 119 16.21 -21.63 -0.66
N ALA A 120 15.44 -20.83 0.10
CA ALA A 120 15.45 -20.88 1.56
C ALA A 120 14.95 -22.23 2.09
N VAL A 121 13.85 -22.75 1.54
CA VAL A 121 13.32 -24.08 1.89
C VAL A 121 14.34 -25.17 1.54
N TYR A 122 14.91 -25.12 0.32
CA TYR A 122 15.93 -26.05 -0.12
C TYR A 122 17.16 -26.02 0.80
N TYR A 123 17.70 -24.83 1.07
CA TYR A 123 18.89 -24.66 1.89
C TYR A 123 18.66 -25.19 3.31
N ARG A 124 17.52 -24.87 3.92
CA ARG A 124 17.12 -25.38 5.22
C ARG A 124 17.20 -26.91 5.28
N PHE A 125 16.53 -27.60 4.36
CA PHE A 125 16.52 -29.07 4.35
C PHE A 125 17.89 -29.66 3.96
N SER A 126 18.65 -29.01 3.08
CA SER A 126 20.01 -29.44 2.76
C SER A 126 20.96 -29.33 3.97
N TRP A 127 20.82 -28.26 4.76
CA TRP A 127 21.61 -28.04 5.97
C TRP A 127 21.19 -28.98 7.11
N GLN A 128 19.90 -29.32 7.16
CA GLN A 128 19.36 -30.33 8.07
C GLN A 128 19.94 -31.73 7.78
N MET A 129 20.04 -32.11 6.50
CA MET A 129 20.50 -33.44 6.11
C MET A 129 22.00 -33.65 6.29
N GLU A 130 22.85 -32.65 6.02
CA GLU A 130 24.33 -32.80 5.99
C GLU A 130 24.83 -34.01 5.16
N GLY A 131 24.04 -34.46 4.18
CA GLY A 131 24.32 -35.68 3.38
C GLY A 131 23.83 -37.00 4.01
N GLY A 132 23.11 -36.94 5.12
CA GLY A 132 22.43 -38.06 5.77
C GLY A 132 21.04 -38.37 5.19
N GLU A 133 20.23 -39.09 5.96
CA GLU A 133 18.89 -39.53 5.56
C GLU A 133 17.90 -38.36 5.42
N ILE A 134 16.91 -38.53 4.53
CA ILE A 134 15.85 -37.54 4.31
C ILE A 134 14.93 -37.48 5.54
N PRO A 135 14.76 -36.33 6.21
CA PRO A 135 13.95 -36.20 7.42
C PRO A 135 12.46 -36.11 7.08
N TYR A 136 11.86 -37.21 6.63
CA TYR A 136 10.47 -37.25 6.16
C TYR A 136 9.45 -36.74 7.19
N SER A 137 9.60 -37.13 8.46
CA SER A 137 8.69 -36.70 9.53
C SER A 137 8.66 -35.19 9.66
N GLU A 138 9.82 -34.55 9.65
CA GLU A 138 9.94 -33.10 9.70
C GLU A 138 9.42 -32.43 8.44
N MET A 139 9.70 -32.96 7.25
CA MET A 139 9.19 -32.40 6.00
C MET A 139 7.66 -32.41 5.97
N ILE A 140 7.05 -33.53 6.35
CA ILE A 140 5.59 -33.68 6.43
C ILE A 140 5.03 -32.76 7.52
N GLY A 141 5.64 -32.72 8.70
CA GLY A 141 5.23 -31.84 9.79
C GLY A 141 5.31 -30.36 9.42
N THR A 142 6.39 -29.95 8.78
CA THR A 142 6.60 -28.58 8.28
C THR A 142 5.53 -28.21 7.26
N PHE A 143 5.26 -29.09 6.28
CA PHE A 143 4.22 -28.87 5.28
C PHE A 143 2.83 -28.81 5.90
N ALA A 144 2.48 -29.79 6.73
CA ALA A 144 1.18 -29.86 7.39
C ALA A 144 0.94 -28.63 8.28
N LEU A 145 1.94 -28.20 9.04
CA LEU A 145 1.82 -27.03 9.90
C LEU A 145 1.81 -25.71 9.10
N SER A 146 2.46 -25.66 7.93
CA SER A 146 2.32 -24.52 7.02
C SER A 146 0.91 -24.39 6.46
N VAL A 147 0.32 -25.47 5.95
CA VAL A 147 -1.07 -25.48 5.48
C VAL A 147 -2.03 -25.18 6.63
N GLY A 148 -1.83 -25.86 7.77
CA GLY A 148 -2.64 -25.69 8.97
C GLY A 148 -2.60 -24.26 9.52
N ALA A 149 -1.42 -23.63 9.56
CA ALA A 149 -1.29 -22.24 9.98
C ALA A 149 -1.91 -21.27 8.97
N ALA A 150 -1.75 -21.50 7.66
CA ALA A 150 -2.38 -20.65 6.65
C ALA A 150 -3.91 -20.66 6.75
N VAL A 151 -4.51 -21.84 6.98
CA VAL A 151 -5.96 -21.96 7.20
C VAL A 151 -6.37 -21.41 8.57
N GLY A 152 -5.63 -21.75 9.63
CA GLY A 152 -5.87 -21.30 11.00
C GLY A 152 -5.85 -19.78 11.14
N MET A 153 -5.01 -19.10 10.36
CA MET A 153 -4.94 -17.64 10.35
C MET A 153 -6.22 -16.96 9.89
N GLU A 154 -7.05 -17.59 9.04
CA GLU A 154 -8.38 -17.04 8.70
C GLU A 154 -9.29 -17.00 9.93
N PHE A 155 -9.30 -18.08 10.72
CA PHE A 155 -10.10 -18.15 11.95
C PHE A 155 -9.57 -17.19 13.02
N TRP A 156 -8.25 -17.11 13.17
CA TRP A 156 -7.62 -16.15 14.06
C TRP A 156 -7.91 -14.71 13.65
N ALA A 157 -7.74 -14.36 12.37
CA ALA A 157 -7.99 -13.02 11.86
C ALA A 157 -9.46 -12.63 12.03
N ARG A 158 -10.39 -13.54 11.71
CA ARG A 158 -11.83 -13.33 11.94
C ARG A 158 -12.13 -13.03 13.39
N TRP A 159 -11.63 -13.86 14.31
CA TRP A 159 -11.84 -13.67 15.74
C TRP A 159 -11.20 -12.36 16.24
N ALA A 160 -9.96 -12.07 15.82
CA ALA A 160 -9.26 -10.85 16.22
C ALA A 160 -9.96 -9.60 15.67
N HIS A 161 -10.50 -9.68 14.45
CA HIS A 161 -11.22 -8.60 13.82
C HIS A 161 -12.50 -8.27 14.61
N GLU A 162 -13.31 -9.27 14.94
CA GLU A 162 -14.52 -9.09 15.76
C GLU A 162 -14.19 -8.68 17.20
N ALA A 163 -13.37 -9.47 17.89
CA ALA A 163 -13.20 -9.38 19.34
C ALA A 163 -12.15 -8.34 19.79
N LEU A 164 -11.21 -7.96 18.93
CA LEU A 164 -10.16 -6.99 19.26
C LEU A 164 -10.32 -5.71 18.44
N TRP A 165 -10.36 -5.82 17.11
CA TRP A 165 -10.32 -4.64 16.22
C TRP A 165 -11.62 -3.84 16.25
N HIS A 166 -12.78 -4.50 16.35
CA HIS A 166 -14.09 -3.84 16.57
C HIS A 166 -14.40 -3.55 18.03
N ALA A 167 -13.49 -3.86 18.95
CA ALA A 167 -13.64 -3.61 20.38
C ALA A 167 -12.53 -2.69 20.91
N SER A 168 -11.52 -3.24 21.58
CA SER A 168 -10.48 -2.47 22.26
C SER A 168 -9.52 -1.73 21.32
N LEU A 169 -9.36 -2.21 20.08
CA LEU A 169 -8.44 -1.66 19.09
C LEU A 169 -9.16 -0.88 17.98
N TRP A 170 -10.42 -0.47 18.20
CA TRP A 170 -11.21 0.30 17.23
C TRP A 170 -10.50 1.59 16.79
N HIS A 171 -9.86 2.31 17.69
CA HIS A 171 -9.14 3.54 17.35
C HIS A 171 -8.05 3.35 16.27
N MET A 172 -7.51 2.14 16.12
CA MET A 172 -6.57 1.79 15.04
C MET A 172 -7.30 1.34 13.77
N HIS A 173 -8.34 0.54 13.96
CA HIS A 173 -9.12 -0.05 12.87
C HIS A 173 -10.09 0.94 12.21
N GLU A 174 -10.51 2.01 12.90
CA GLU A 174 -11.43 3.02 12.37
C GLU A 174 -10.88 3.70 11.11
N SER A 175 -9.55 3.85 11.03
CA SER A 175 -8.88 4.38 9.83
C SER A 175 -9.17 3.54 8.57
N HIS A 176 -9.46 2.25 8.74
CA HIS A 176 -9.81 1.31 7.69
C HIS A 176 -11.23 1.47 7.16
N HIS A 177 -12.16 1.87 8.03
CA HIS A 177 -13.58 2.08 7.70
C HIS A 177 -13.83 3.43 7.01
N LYS A 178 -12.89 4.35 7.14
CA LYS A 178 -12.95 5.69 6.55
C LYS A 178 -12.31 5.73 5.17
N PRO A 179 -12.70 6.67 4.29
CA PRO A 179 -11.99 6.91 3.05
C PRO A 179 -10.51 7.25 3.30
N ARG A 180 -9.62 6.55 2.60
CA ARG A 180 -8.18 6.69 2.77
C ARG A 180 -7.65 8.07 2.35
N GLU A 181 -6.80 8.66 3.19
CA GLU A 181 -6.16 9.96 2.93
C GLU A 181 -4.70 9.87 2.43
N GLY A 182 -4.03 8.72 2.58
CA GLY A 182 -2.60 8.59 2.27
C GLY A 182 -2.11 7.17 2.00
N ALA A 183 -0.80 7.01 1.76
CA ALA A 183 -0.19 5.72 1.42
C ALA A 183 -0.28 4.67 2.55
N PHE A 184 -0.27 5.12 3.79
CA PHE A 184 -0.31 4.30 5.01
C PHE A 184 -1.54 4.65 5.84
N GLU A 185 -2.03 3.66 6.58
CA GLU A 185 -3.14 3.79 7.52
C GLU A 185 -2.70 3.28 8.90
N LEU A 186 -3.33 3.76 9.98
CA LEU A 186 -3.03 3.26 11.33
C LEU A 186 -3.35 1.75 11.44
N ASN A 187 -4.31 1.28 10.66
CA ASN A 187 -4.65 -0.13 10.50
C ASN A 187 -3.48 -1.00 9.99
N ASP A 188 -2.49 -0.43 9.28
CA ASP A 188 -1.30 -1.16 8.80
C ASP A 188 -0.48 -1.77 9.97
N VAL A 189 -0.64 -1.27 11.20
CA VAL A 189 0.01 -1.84 12.38
C VAL A 189 -0.43 -3.29 12.63
N PHE A 190 -1.67 -3.68 12.28
CA PHE A 190 -2.11 -5.07 12.42
C PHE A 190 -1.33 -6.01 11.49
N ALA A 191 -0.96 -5.55 10.29
CA ALA A 191 -0.11 -6.34 9.41
C ALA A 191 1.29 -6.54 10.02
N ILE A 192 1.87 -5.49 10.61
CA ILE A 192 3.17 -5.56 11.28
C ILE A 192 3.11 -6.50 12.50
N MET A 193 2.08 -6.37 13.34
CA MET A 193 1.93 -7.22 14.53
C MET A 193 1.81 -8.70 14.20
N ASN A 194 1.21 -9.06 13.06
CA ASN A 194 1.17 -10.45 12.59
C ASN A 194 2.45 -10.87 11.84
N ALA A 195 3.17 -9.94 11.20
CA ALA A 195 4.42 -10.23 10.49
C ALA A 195 5.58 -10.55 11.46
N VAL A 196 5.68 -9.85 12.60
CA VAL A 196 6.73 -10.07 13.60
C VAL A 196 6.80 -11.53 14.08
N PRO A 197 5.72 -12.17 14.56
CA PRO A 197 5.77 -13.57 14.98
C PRO A 197 6.06 -14.52 13.81
N ALA A 198 5.58 -14.23 12.60
CA ALA A 198 5.88 -15.04 11.41
C ALA A 198 7.39 -15.03 11.10
N ILE A 199 8.02 -13.85 11.11
CA ILE A 199 9.46 -13.68 10.90
C ILE A 199 10.25 -14.37 12.02
N ALA A 200 9.83 -14.23 13.28
CA ALA A 200 10.50 -14.88 14.40
C ALA A 200 10.47 -16.42 14.28
N LEU A 201 9.32 -16.99 13.90
CA LEU A 201 9.16 -18.42 13.68
C LEU A 201 9.99 -18.93 12.49
N LEU A 202 10.00 -18.20 11.38
CA LEU A 202 10.83 -18.50 10.21
C LEU A 202 12.32 -18.45 10.54
N ALA A 203 12.77 -17.38 11.22
CA ALA A 203 14.16 -17.23 11.62
C ALA A 203 14.59 -18.35 12.57
N TYR A 204 13.80 -18.61 13.62
CA TYR A 204 14.08 -19.71 14.54
C TYR A 204 14.16 -21.06 13.82
N GLY A 205 13.18 -21.36 12.96
CA GLY A 205 13.12 -22.62 12.23
C GLY A 205 14.14 -22.77 11.11
N PHE A 206 14.74 -21.68 10.65
CA PHE A 206 15.82 -21.68 9.65
C PHE A 206 17.20 -21.86 10.30
N PHE A 207 17.44 -21.24 11.45
CA PHE A 207 18.76 -21.26 12.12
C PHE A 207 18.97 -22.43 13.10
N HIS A 208 17.95 -23.26 13.33
CA HIS A 208 18.05 -24.41 14.24
C HIS A 208 17.66 -25.70 13.53
N LYS A 209 18.37 -26.78 13.85
CA LYS A 209 18.08 -28.11 13.32
C LYS A 209 17.09 -28.87 14.20
N GLY A 210 16.36 -29.77 13.57
CA GLY A 210 15.51 -30.74 14.23
C GLY A 210 14.02 -30.51 13.99
N TYR A 211 13.25 -31.47 14.48
CA TYR A 211 11.81 -31.57 14.21
C TYR A 211 11.05 -30.32 14.66
N PHE A 212 11.26 -29.87 15.90
CA PHE A 212 10.55 -28.72 16.46
C PHE A 212 10.86 -27.39 15.72
N PRO A 213 12.13 -27.04 15.44
CA PRO A 213 12.44 -25.92 14.54
C PRO A 213 11.78 -26.04 13.16
N GLY A 214 11.68 -27.24 12.58
CA GLY A 214 10.95 -27.45 11.32
C GLY A 214 9.47 -27.14 11.41
N LEU A 215 8.83 -27.54 12.51
CA LEU A 215 7.45 -27.12 12.79
C LEU A 215 7.34 -25.59 12.89
N CYS A 216 8.21 -24.92 13.65
CA CYS A 216 8.22 -23.46 13.73
C CYS A 216 8.37 -22.80 12.36
N PHE A 217 9.29 -23.31 11.54
CA PHE A 217 9.47 -22.84 10.17
C PHE A 217 8.18 -22.99 9.34
N GLY A 218 7.53 -24.15 9.42
CA GLY A 218 6.25 -24.43 8.77
C GLY A 218 5.16 -23.45 9.19
N ALA A 219 4.99 -23.25 10.51
CA ALA A 219 4.01 -22.30 11.05
C ALA A 219 4.26 -20.87 10.54
N GLY A 220 5.51 -20.39 10.64
CA GLY A 220 5.89 -19.07 10.14
C GLY A 220 5.64 -18.90 8.63
N LEU A 221 5.93 -19.95 7.84
CA LEU A 221 5.63 -19.98 6.40
C LEU A 221 4.12 -19.89 6.14
N GLY A 222 3.30 -20.64 6.87
CA GLY A 222 1.84 -20.58 6.75
C GLY A 222 1.25 -19.21 7.09
N ILE A 223 1.70 -18.59 8.19
CA ILE A 223 1.30 -17.23 8.56
C ILE A 223 1.70 -16.22 7.47
N THR A 224 2.90 -16.38 6.90
CA THR A 224 3.41 -15.50 5.84
C THR A 224 2.60 -15.65 4.55
N VAL A 225 2.28 -16.89 4.15
CA VAL A 225 1.44 -17.17 2.99
C VAL A 225 0.05 -16.56 3.17
N PHE A 226 -0.56 -16.71 4.35
CA PHE A 226 -1.83 -16.07 4.65
C PHE A 226 -1.72 -14.54 4.60
N GLY A 227 -0.67 -13.95 5.22
CA GLY A 227 -0.45 -12.49 5.20
C GLY A 227 -0.30 -11.93 3.78
N ILE A 228 0.42 -12.62 2.91
CA ILE A 228 0.53 -12.26 1.49
C ILE A 228 -0.85 -12.34 0.81
N ALA A 229 -1.57 -13.45 0.99
CA ALA A 229 -2.91 -13.62 0.42
C ALA A 229 -3.87 -12.53 0.90
N TYR A 230 -3.82 -12.20 2.19
CA TYR A 230 -4.60 -11.13 2.81
C TYR A 230 -4.27 -9.78 2.16
N MET A 231 -2.98 -9.42 2.06
CA MET A 231 -2.58 -8.16 1.40
C MET A 231 -3.09 -8.07 -0.05
N PHE A 232 -3.00 -9.13 -0.84
CA PHE A 232 -3.50 -9.11 -2.22
C PHE A 232 -5.03 -9.01 -2.30
N VAL A 233 -5.75 -9.76 -1.48
CA VAL A 233 -7.23 -9.81 -1.55
C VAL A 233 -7.83 -8.61 -0.84
N HIS A 234 -7.46 -8.35 0.41
CA HIS A 234 -7.99 -7.24 1.18
C HIS A 234 -7.48 -5.88 0.64
N ASP A 235 -6.18 -5.61 0.73
CA ASP A 235 -5.65 -4.28 0.35
C ASP A 235 -5.68 -4.07 -1.17
N GLY A 236 -5.28 -5.08 -1.93
CA GLY A 236 -5.23 -5.02 -3.38
C GLY A 236 -6.62 -5.06 -4.03
N LEU A 237 -7.42 -6.09 -3.75
CA LEU A 237 -8.67 -6.34 -4.49
C LEU A 237 -9.87 -5.62 -3.88
N VAL A 238 -10.03 -5.63 -2.56
CA VAL A 238 -11.16 -4.96 -1.89
C VAL A 238 -10.92 -3.45 -1.83
N HIS A 239 -9.77 -3.03 -1.33
CA HIS A 239 -9.43 -1.61 -1.11
C HIS A 239 -8.76 -0.92 -2.29
N LYS A 240 -8.35 -1.67 -3.32
CA LYS A 240 -7.73 -1.12 -4.54
C LYS A 240 -6.48 -0.29 -4.26
N ARG A 241 -5.72 -0.65 -3.22
CA ARG A 241 -4.44 -0.02 -2.85
C ARG A 241 -3.41 -0.16 -3.97
N PHE A 242 -3.45 -1.28 -4.70
CA PHE A 242 -2.63 -1.56 -5.86
C PHE A 242 -3.39 -2.44 -6.87
N PRO A 243 -3.03 -2.41 -8.16
CA PRO A 243 -3.73 -3.20 -9.18
C PRO A 243 -3.43 -4.70 -9.03
N VAL A 244 -4.48 -5.51 -8.84
CA VAL A 244 -4.40 -6.99 -8.74
C VAL A 244 -4.66 -7.71 -10.06
N GLY A 245 -4.80 -6.97 -11.16
CA GLY A 245 -5.01 -7.53 -12.49
C GLY A 245 -6.33 -8.31 -12.63
N PRO A 246 -6.38 -9.36 -13.49
CA PRO A 246 -7.59 -10.14 -13.78
C PRO A 246 -8.17 -10.90 -12.58
N ILE A 247 -7.42 -11.00 -11.47
CA ILE A 247 -7.88 -11.69 -10.26
C ILE A 247 -9.13 -11.03 -9.67
N ALA A 248 -9.28 -9.70 -9.85
CA ALA A 248 -10.49 -8.97 -9.48
C ALA A 248 -11.77 -9.46 -10.20
N ASP A 249 -11.61 -10.17 -11.33
CA ASP A 249 -12.71 -10.66 -12.14
C ASP A 249 -13.10 -12.13 -11.85
N VAL A 250 -12.42 -12.80 -10.93
CA VAL A 250 -12.80 -14.16 -10.53
C VAL A 250 -14.09 -14.10 -9.69
N PRO A 251 -15.13 -14.91 -9.99
CA PRO A 251 -16.41 -14.86 -9.30
C PRO A 251 -16.31 -14.94 -7.77
N TYR A 252 -15.46 -15.82 -7.25
CA TYR A 252 -15.24 -15.96 -5.82
C TYR A 252 -14.67 -14.69 -5.18
N PHE A 253 -13.61 -14.10 -5.75
CA PHE A 253 -13.03 -12.89 -5.18
C PHE A 253 -13.93 -11.67 -5.32
N ARG A 254 -14.78 -11.61 -6.36
CA ARG A 254 -15.86 -10.61 -6.42
C ARG A 254 -16.84 -10.77 -5.26
N LYS A 255 -17.22 -12.00 -4.92
CA LYS A 255 -18.09 -12.32 -3.78
C LYS A 255 -17.45 -11.90 -2.46
N VAL A 256 -16.16 -12.21 -2.25
CA VAL A 256 -15.38 -11.77 -1.08
C VAL A 256 -15.37 -10.25 -0.97
N ALA A 257 -15.10 -9.54 -2.07
CA ALA A 257 -15.07 -8.08 -2.06
C ALA A 257 -16.44 -7.44 -1.84
N ALA A 258 -17.51 -8.08 -2.31
CA ALA A 258 -18.88 -7.67 -2.02
C ALA A 258 -19.21 -7.86 -0.54
N ALA A 259 -18.87 -9.01 0.04
CA ALA A 259 -19.08 -9.28 1.46
C ALA A 259 -18.32 -8.28 2.35
N HIS A 260 -17.05 -8.00 2.03
CA HIS A 260 -16.25 -7.00 2.74
C HIS A 260 -16.79 -5.57 2.57
N GLN A 261 -17.46 -5.26 1.46
CA GLN A 261 -18.14 -3.97 1.31
C GLN A 261 -19.33 -3.85 2.25
N LEU A 262 -20.10 -4.93 2.44
CA LEU A 262 -21.21 -4.94 3.39
C LEU A 262 -20.74 -4.71 4.83
N HIS A 263 -19.56 -5.23 5.17
CA HIS A 263 -18.89 -4.95 6.44
C HIS A 263 -18.62 -3.45 6.66
N HIS A 264 -18.00 -2.78 5.68
CA HIS A 264 -17.75 -1.33 5.74
C HIS A 264 -19.02 -0.47 5.75
N MET A 265 -20.14 -1.02 5.30
CA MET A 265 -21.45 -0.37 5.39
C MET A 265 -22.12 -0.63 6.74
N GLU A 266 -21.44 -1.31 7.67
CA GLU A 266 -21.91 -1.71 9.00
C GLU A 266 -23.26 -2.47 8.96
N LYS A 267 -23.54 -3.16 7.84
CA LYS A 267 -24.75 -3.98 7.72
C LYS A 267 -24.62 -5.23 8.60
N PHE A 268 -25.76 -5.81 8.96
CA PHE A 268 -25.81 -7.06 9.74
C PHE A 268 -24.99 -7.00 11.04
N LYS A 269 -25.00 -5.85 11.73
CA LYS A 269 -24.23 -5.60 12.96
C LYS A 269 -22.70 -5.69 12.78
N GLY A 270 -22.20 -5.39 11.57
CA GLY A 270 -20.77 -5.45 11.26
C GLY A 270 -20.28 -6.81 10.75
N VAL A 271 -21.16 -7.77 10.51
CA VAL A 271 -20.80 -9.03 9.83
C VAL A 271 -20.65 -8.77 8.32
N PRO A 272 -19.61 -9.29 7.64
CA PRO A 272 -18.64 -10.31 8.07
C PRO A 272 -17.34 -9.78 8.69
N TYR A 273 -16.69 -10.60 9.51
CA TYR A 273 -15.36 -10.30 10.08
C TYR A 273 -14.22 -11.11 9.43
N GLY A 274 -14.52 -12.25 8.83
CA GLY A 274 -13.57 -13.03 8.05
C GLY A 274 -13.38 -12.46 6.64
N LEU A 275 -12.19 -12.66 6.06
CA LEU A 275 -11.92 -12.24 4.70
C LEU A 275 -12.43 -13.28 3.70
N PHE A 276 -11.92 -14.50 3.77
CA PHE A 276 -12.30 -15.58 2.86
C PHE A 276 -13.61 -16.24 3.28
N LEU A 277 -13.87 -16.33 4.58
CA LEU A 277 -15.14 -16.83 5.11
C LEU A 277 -16.24 -15.77 5.08
N GLY A 278 -15.93 -14.52 4.74
CA GLY A 278 -16.88 -13.41 4.79
C GLY A 278 -18.17 -13.63 3.99
N PRO A 279 -18.12 -14.15 2.75
CA PRO A 279 -19.35 -14.52 2.03
C PRO A 279 -20.26 -15.49 2.77
N LYS A 280 -19.67 -16.49 3.43
CA LYS A 280 -20.42 -17.49 4.20
C LYS A 280 -21.02 -16.87 5.46
N GLU A 281 -20.27 -16.01 6.16
CA GLU A 281 -20.80 -15.31 7.34
C GLU A 281 -21.99 -14.41 7.00
N VAL A 282 -21.96 -13.74 5.84
CA VAL A 282 -23.11 -12.95 5.36
C VAL A 282 -24.32 -13.85 5.08
N GLU A 283 -24.10 -15.02 4.50
CA GLU A 283 -25.18 -15.99 4.26
C GLU A 283 -25.76 -16.54 5.57
N ASP A 284 -24.91 -16.86 6.55
CA ASP A 284 -25.31 -17.39 7.85
C ASP A 284 -26.19 -16.40 8.64
N VAL A 285 -26.02 -15.08 8.42
CA VAL A 285 -26.88 -14.03 9.02
C VAL A 285 -28.08 -13.64 8.15
N GLY A 286 -28.36 -14.38 7.08
CA GLY A 286 -29.49 -14.15 6.17
C GLY A 286 -29.30 -12.99 5.18
N GLY A 287 -28.06 -12.54 4.97
CA GLY A 287 -27.71 -11.41 4.10
C GLY A 287 -27.55 -11.73 2.62
N HIS A 288 -28.05 -12.88 2.15
CA HIS A 288 -27.86 -13.37 0.78
C HIS A 288 -28.30 -12.35 -0.29
N GLU A 289 -29.48 -11.76 -0.13
CA GLU A 289 -30.00 -10.76 -1.09
C GLU A 289 -29.10 -9.52 -1.15
N ALA A 290 -28.63 -9.03 0.01
CA ALA A 290 -27.73 -7.88 0.07
C ALA A 290 -26.38 -8.18 -0.60
N LEU A 291 -25.90 -9.42 -0.44
CA LEU A 291 -24.68 -9.89 -1.07
C LEU A 291 -24.82 -9.96 -2.60
N GLU A 292 -25.89 -10.56 -3.11
CA GLU A 292 -26.16 -10.64 -4.55
C GLU A 292 -26.33 -9.27 -5.19
N LEU A 293 -27.04 -8.34 -4.53
CA LEU A 293 -27.18 -6.97 -5.00
C LEU A 293 -25.83 -6.28 -5.16
N GLU A 294 -24.93 -6.44 -4.18
CA GLU A 294 -23.60 -5.84 -4.23
C GLU A 294 -22.70 -6.50 -5.30
N ILE A 295 -22.81 -7.82 -5.49
CA ILE A 295 -22.12 -8.53 -6.58
C ILE A 295 -22.59 -8.00 -7.94
N ASN A 296 -23.90 -7.90 -8.16
CA ASN A 296 -24.47 -7.41 -9.41
C ASN A 296 -24.08 -5.95 -9.69
N ARG A 297 -24.05 -5.11 -8.65
CA ARG A 297 -23.54 -3.73 -8.73
C ARG A 297 -22.09 -3.69 -9.19
N ARG A 298 -21.23 -4.56 -8.65
CA ARG A 298 -19.81 -4.68 -9.05
C ARG A 298 -19.65 -5.17 -10.48
N ILE A 299 -20.41 -6.17 -10.91
CA ILE A 299 -20.39 -6.67 -12.29
C ILE A 299 -20.76 -5.54 -13.27
N LYS A 300 -21.85 -4.81 -12.98
CA LYS A 300 -22.29 -3.67 -13.80
C LYS A 300 -21.22 -2.58 -13.88
N SER A 301 -20.55 -2.29 -12.76
CA SER A 301 -19.45 -1.32 -12.71
C SER A 301 -18.26 -1.76 -13.57
N SER A 302 -17.84 -3.02 -13.48
CA SER A 302 -16.75 -3.56 -14.29
C SER A 302 -17.08 -3.56 -15.79
N ALA A 303 -18.29 -3.99 -16.17
CA ALA A 303 -18.76 -3.97 -17.56
C ALA A 303 -18.76 -2.55 -18.16
N SER A 304 -19.25 -1.56 -17.40
CA SER A 304 -19.23 -0.15 -17.82
C SER A 304 -17.83 0.42 -17.99
N ARG A 305 -16.84 -0.15 -17.29
CA ARG A 305 -15.44 0.29 -17.35
C ARG A 305 -14.73 -0.32 -18.56
N ALA A 306 -15.03 -1.58 -18.86
CA ALA A 306 -14.53 -2.27 -20.04
C ALA A 306 -15.05 -1.65 -21.35
N SER A 307 -16.29 -1.16 -21.38
CA SER A 307 -16.85 -0.49 -22.56
C SER A 307 -16.27 0.92 -22.82
N ARG A 308 -15.52 1.48 -21.87
CA ARG A 308 -14.91 2.83 -21.97
C ARG A 308 -13.40 2.80 -22.24
N SER A 309 -12.77 1.63 -22.21
CA SER A 309 -11.31 1.43 -22.35
C SER A 309 -10.92 0.93 -23.73
#